data_AF-A0A1D8GD24-F1
#
_entry.id   AF-A0A1D8GD24-F1
#
_cell.length_a   1.000
_cell.length_b   1.000
_cell.length_c   1.000
_cell.angle_alpha   90.00
_cell.angle_beta   90.00
_cell.angle_gamma   90.00
#
_symmetry.space_group_name_H-M   'P 1'
#
loop_
_entity.id
_entity.type
_entity.pdbx_description
1 polymer ?
#
loop_
_entity_poly.entity_id
_entity_poly.type
_entity_poly.pdbx_seq_one_letter_code
_entity_poly.pdbx_strand_id
1 'polypeptide(L)'
;MLGIFGGFILLLLSFYILYLGSEMGNGFVSLLGILIAGAAAVWIAISRMKQGLKHLEKYKAALRALEANPEDEELRQKAYLAGLEFYKSKRDNRKVLPPDEFAIQNDLLRVTTKNDKKKKS
;
A
#
# COMPACT_ATOMS: atom_id res chain seq x y z
N MET A 1 -9.71 3.42 2.90
CA MET A 1 -10.56 3.49 4.13
C MET A 1 -11.88 2.76 3.94
N LEU A 2 -12.82 3.24 3.11
CA LEU A 2 -14.17 2.63 2.93
C LEU A 2 -14.17 1.13 2.61
N GLY A 3 -13.32 0.66 1.69
CA GLY A 3 -13.26 -0.77 1.33
C GLY A 3 -12.74 -1.69 2.44
N ILE A 4 -11.88 -1.18 3.33
CA ILE A 4 -11.38 -1.91 4.51
C ILE A 4 -12.47 -1.96 5.58
N PHE A 5 -13.19 -0.85 5.77
CA PHE A 5 -14.29 -0.75 6.74
C PHE A 5 -15.45 -1.68 6.39
N GLY A 6 -15.84 -1.74 5.11
CA GLY A 6 -16.86 -2.68 4.64
C GLY A 6 -16.45 -4.14 4.80
N GLY A 7 -15.18 -4.47 4.50
CA GLY A 7 -14.64 -5.81 4.74
C GLY A 7 -14.62 -6.19 6.23
N PHE A 8 -14.32 -5.23 7.12
CA PHE A 8 -14.32 -5.45 8.56
C PHE A 8 -15.72 -5.71 9.13
N ILE A 9 -16.73 -4.95 8.67
CA ILE A 9 -18.13 -5.19 9.03
C ILE A 9 -18.57 -6.59 8.57
N LEU A 10 -18.21 -7.00 7.35
CA LEU A 10 -18.53 -8.32 6.82
C LEU A 10 -17.86 -9.44 7.65
N LEU A 11 -16.65 -9.19 8.13
CA LEU A 11 -15.90 -10.12 8.99
C LEU A 11 -16.59 -10.26 10.37
N LEU A 12 -17.05 -9.17 10.98
CA LEU A 12 -17.84 -9.23 12.22
C LEU A 12 -19.16 -9.98 12.02
N LEU A 13 -19.85 -9.73 10.90
CA LEU A 13 -21.08 -10.44 10.54
C LEU A 13 -20.82 -11.96 10.38
N SER A 14 -19.68 -12.34 9.81
CA SER A 14 -19.30 -13.75 9.65
C SER A 14 -19.10 -14.45 10.98
N PHE A 15 -18.50 -13.78 11.98
CA PHE A 15 -18.39 -14.32 13.34
C PHE A 15 -19.74 -14.46 14.02
N TYR A 16 -20.67 -13.54 13.77
CA TYR A 16 -22.04 -13.66 14.29
C TYR A 16 -22.78 -14.86 13.68
N ILE A 17 -22.63 -15.10 12.36
CA ILE A 17 -23.20 -16.28 11.68
C ILE A 17 -22.57 -17.57 12.21
N LEU A 18 -21.25 -17.59 12.45
CA LEU A 18 -20.55 -18.72 13.06
C LEU A 18 -21.10 -19.05 14.45
N TYR A 19 -21.30 -18.02 15.28
CA TYR A 19 -21.87 -18.16 16.62
C TYR A 19 -23.28 -18.75 16.57
N LEU A 20 -24.15 -18.22 15.71
CA LEU A 20 -25.50 -18.75 15.51
C LEU A 20 -25.50 -20.20 15.01
N GLY A 21 -24.63 -20.54 14.06
CA GLY A 21 -24.50 -21.92 13.57
C GLY A 21 -24.07 -22.89 14.66
N SER A 22 -23.18 -22.44 15.56
CA SER A 22 -22.74 -23.22 16.72
C SER A 22 -23.86 -23.43 17.74
N GLU A 23 -24.59 -22.38 18.11
CA GLU A 23 -25.73 -22.45 19.03
C GLU A 23 -26.85 -23.35 18.51
N MET A 24 -27.13 -23.30 17.20
CA MET A 24 -28.15 -24.13 16.57
C MET A 24 -27.70 -25.57 16.27
N GLY A 25 -26.43 -25.91 16.50
CA GLY A 25 -25.86 -27.21 16.13
C GLY A 25 -25.86 -27.48 14.61
N ASN A 26 -25.94 -26.42 13.79
CA ASN A 26 -26.08 -26.54 12.34
C ASN A 26 -24.74 -26.29 11.64
N GLY A 27 -24.05 -27.39 11.31
CA GLY A 27 -22.76 -27.36 10.64
C GLY A 27 -22.77 -26.65 9.27
N PHE A 28 -23.90 -26.60 8.57
CA PHE A 28 -24.01 -25.89 7.29
C PHE A 28 -23.95 -24.37 7.49
N VAL A 29 -24.61 -23.85 8.52
CA VAL A 29 -24.59 -22.41 8.87
C VAL A 29 -23.19 -22.01 9.34
N SER A 30 -22.54 -22.84 10.15
CA SER A 30 -21.15 -22.61 10.55
C SER A 30 -20.20 -22.61 9.34
N LEU A 31 -20.34 -23.56 8.41
CA LEU A 31 -19.54 -23.59 7.18
C LEU A 31 -19.73 -22.30 6.35
N LEU A 32 -20.96 -21.81 6.22
CA LEU A 32 -21.28 -20.57 5.53
C LEU A 32 -20.55 -19.37 6.18
N GLY A 33 -20.56 -19.31 7.52
CA GLY A 33 -19.81 -18.33 8.29
C GLY A 33 -18.31 -18.34 8.00
N ILE A 34 -17.68 -19.53 7.91
CA ILE A 34 -16.26 -19.68 7.57
C ILE A 34 -15.98 -19.14 6.16
N LEU A 35 -16.83 -19.48 5.19
CA LEU A 35 -16.65 -19.04 3.79
C LEU A 35 -16.76 -17.51 3.68
N ILE A 36 -17.73 -16.90 4.35
CA ILE A 36 -17.90 -15.44 4.37
C ILE A 36 -16.71 -14.78 5.07
N ALA A 37 -16.21 -15.35 6.18
CA ALA A 37 -15.03 -14.85 6.87
C ALA A 37 -13.79 -14.87 5.97
N GLY A 38 -13.57 -15.98 5.25
CA GLY A 38 -12.49 -16.12 4.28
C GLY A 38 -12.59 -15.09 3.14
N ALA A 39 -13.77 -14.93 2.55
CA ALA A 39 -14.01 -13.95 1.50
C ALA A 39 -13.77 -12.51 1.98
N ALA A 40 -14.22 -12.17 3.19
CA ALA A 40 -13.98 -10.85 3.81
C ALA A 40 -12.50 -10.58 4.04
N ALA A 41 -11.74 -11.57 4.54
CA ALA A 41 -10.30 -11.46 4.75
C ALA A 41 -9.54 -11.22 3.44
N VAL A 42 -9.88 -11.98 2.39
CA VAL A 42 -9.33 -11.81 1.04
C VAL A 42 -9.64 -10.42 0.50
N TRP A 43 -10.88 -9.95 0.64
CA TRP A 43 -11.30 -8.62 0.21
C TRP A 43 -10.50 -7.49 0.90
N ILE A 44 -10.31 -7.59 2.23
CA ILE A 44 -9.49 -6.63 2.99
C ILE A 44 -8.04 -6.63 2.49
N ALA A 45 -7.47 -7.82 2.26
CA ALA A 45 -6.10 -7.97 1.76
C ALA A 45 -5.93 -7.32 0.38
N ILE A 46 -6.83 -7.60 -0.56
CA ILE A 46 -6.83 -6.99 -1.91
C ILE A 46 -6.98 -5.46 -1.82
N SER A 47 -7.87 -4.97 -0.95
CA SER A 47 -8.07 -3.54 -0.76
C SER A 47 -6.82 -2.83 -0.24
N ARG A 48 -6.11 -3.45 0.72
CA ARG A 48 -4.82 -2.97 1.23
C ARG A 48 -3.74 -2.99 0.15
N MET A 49 -3.63 -4.09 -0.60
CA MET A 49 -2.67 -4.21 -1.71
C MET A 49 -2.89 -3.13 -2.78
N LYS A 50 -4.15 -2.87 -3.17
CA LYS A 50 -4.48 -1.84 -4.16
C LYS A 50 -4.09 -0.44 -3.69
N GLN A 51 -4.28 -0.14 -2.40
CA GLN A 51 -3.83 1.13 -1.82
C GLN A 51 -2.30 1.25 -1.84
N GLY A 52 -1.58 0.19 -1.44
CA GLY A 52 -0.11 0.15 -1.49
C GLY A 52 0.46 0.31 -2.90
N LEU A 53 -0.15 -0.35 -3.89
CA LEU A 53 0.20 -0.21 -5.31
C LEU A 53 0.02 1.23 -5.80
N LYS A 54 -1.07 1.90 -5.42
CA LYS A 54 -1.31 3.30 -5.81
C LYS A 54 -0.22 4.24 -5.31
N HIS A 55 0.26 4.05 -4.07
CA HIS A 55 1.38 4.84 -3.54
C HIS A 55 2.70 4.52 -4.25
N LEU A 56 2.95 3.25 -4.57
CA LEU A 56 4.12 2.83 -5.33
C LEU A 56 4.13 3.43 -6.74
N GLU A 57 2.99 3.41 -7.44
CA GLU A 57 2.85 3.96 -8.79
C GLU A 57 3.06 5.48 -8.80
N LYS A 58 2.50 6.20 -7.83
CA LYS A 58 2.77 7.64 -7.65
C LYS A 58 4.26 7.92 -7.48
N TYR A 59 4.93 7.15 -6.63
CA TYR A 59 6.37 7.32 -6.40
C TYR A 59 7.19 7.04 -7.66
N LYS A 60 6.90 5.95 -8.37
CA LYS A 60 7.55 5.63 -9.65
C LYS A 60 7.30 6.68 -10.73
N ALA A 61 6.07 7.21 -10.81
CA ALA A 61 5.74 8.26 -11.76
C ALA A 61 6.53 9.55 -11.47
N ALA A 62 6.67 9.92 -10.20
CA ALA A 62 7.46 11.08 -9.80
C ALA A 62 8.97 10.89 -10.09
N LEU A 63 9.51 9.68 -9.86
CA LEU A 63 10.89 9.37 -10.24
C LEU A 63 11.11 9.40 -11.76
N ARG A 64 10.14 8.95 -12.57
CA ARG A 64 10.23 9.06 -14.04
C ARG A 64 10.19 10.50 -14.53
N ALA A 65 9.35 11.33 -13.92
CA ALA A 65 9.31 12.77 -14.22
C ALA A 65 10.66 13.43 -13.90
N LEU A 66 11.27 13.07 -12.76
CA LEU A 66 12.62 13.51 -12.40
C LEU A 66 13.70 12.95 -13.34
N GLU A 67 13.57 11.71 -13.83
CA GLU A 67 14.51 11.15 -14.81
C GLU A 67 14.51 11.93 -16.13
N ALA A 68 13.33 12.44 -16.54
CA ALA A 68 13.20 13.28 -17.73
C ALA A 68 13.87 14.65 -17.55
N ASN A 69 13.71 15.28 -16.37
CA ASN A 69 14.28 16.58 -16.04
C ASN A 69 14.98 16.53 -14.66
N PRO A 70 16.24 16.09 -14.57
CA PRO A 70 16.91 15.82 -13.29
C PRO A 70 17.36 17.08 -12.55
N GLU A 71 17.48 18.20 -13.26
CA GLU A 71 17.91 19.48 -12.71
C GLU A 71 16.74 20.28 -12.11
N ASP A 72 15.50 19.80 -12.27
CA ASP A 72 14.31 20.43 -11.74
C ASP A 72 14.14 20.12 -10.24
N GLU A 73 14.38 21.15 -9.42
CA GLU A 73 14.27 21.09 -7.96
C GLU A 73 12.84 20.79 -7.49
N GLU A 74 11.81 21.23 -8.21
CA GLU A 74 10.42 20.94 -7.85
C GLU A 74 10.09 19.46 -8.06
N LEU A 75 10.55 18.88 -9.17
CA LEU A 75 10.34 17.45 -9.46
C LEU A 75 11.08 16.58 -8.44
N ARG A 76 12.25 17.03 -7.98
CA ARG A 76 13.01 16.34 -6.93
C ARG A 76 12.26 16.35 -5.60
N GLN A 77 11.70 17.49 -5.21
CA GLN A 77 10.85 17.57 -4.00
C GLN A 77 9.57 16.74 -4.13
N LYS A 78 8.89 16.77 -5.29
CA LYS A 78 7.69 15.97 -5.55
C LYS A 78 7.99 14.46 -5.44
N ALA A 79 9.11 14.01 -5.99
CA ALA A 79 9.55 12.63 -5.87
C ALA A 79 9.92 12.24 -4.43
N TYR A 80 10.57 13.14 -3.69
CA TYR A 80 10.87 12.93 -2.27
C TYR A 80 9.60 12.77 -1.42
N LEU A 81 8.63 13.68 -1.58
CA LEU A 81 7.35 13.63 -0.87
C LEU A 81 6.55 12.37 -1.20
N ALA A 82 6.51 11.98 -2.48
CA ALA A 82 5.85 10.74 -2.91
C ALA A 82 6.54 9.49 -2.31
N GLY A 83 7.87 9.50 -2.20
CA GLY A 83 8.65 8.46 -1.55
C GLY A 83 8.31 8.35 -0.07
N LEU A 84 8.30 9.47 0.65
CA LEU A 84 7.89 9.51 2.06
C LEU A 84 6.47 9.00 2.24
N GLU A 85 5.53 9.40 1.39
CA GLU A 85 4.13 8.94 1.45
C GLU A 85 4.03 7.42 1.25
N PHE A 86 4.80 6.85 0.32
CA PHE A 86 4.87 5.41 0.10
C PHE A 86 5.43 4.65 1.30
N TYR A 87 6.57 5.06 1.86
CA TYR A 87 7.15 4.39 3.03
C TYR A 87 6.29 4.55 4.28
N LYS A 88 5.65 5.71 4.48
CA LYS A 88 4.63 5.90 5.52
C LYS A 88 3.45 4.95 5.36
N SER A 89 2.98 4.73 4.12
CA SER A 89 1.85 3.84 3.84
C SER A 89 2.13 2.37 4.18
N LYS A 90 3.40 1.96 4.23
CA LYS A 90 3.81 0.60 4.61
C LYS A 90 3.99 0.38 6.11
N ARG A 91 4.04 1.45 6.89
CA ARG A 91 4.31 1.38 8.33
C ARG A 91 3.05 1.64 9.14
N ASP A 92 2.75 0.75 10.09
CA ASP A 92 1.57 0.87 10.95
C ASP A 92 1.57 2.17 11.77
N ASN A 93 2.75 2.64 12.22
CA ASN A 93 2.89 3.89 12.97
C ASN A 93 3.06 5.15 12.12
N ARG A 94 3.02 5.05 10.78
CA ARG A 94 3.24 6.16 9.82
C ARG A 94 4.51 6.99 10.06
N LYS A 95 5.44 6.50 10.86
CA LYS A 95 6.75 7.11 11.10
C LYS A 95 7.71 6.62 10.04
N VAL A 96 8.38 7.54 9.36
CA VAL A 96 9.49 7.21 8.47
C VAL A 96 10.69 6.90 9.36
N LEU A 97 11.41 5.83 9.08
CA LEU A 97 12.68 5.54 9.77
C LEU A 97 13.87 6.01 8.93
N PRO A 98 15.04 6.24 9.57
CA PRO A 98 16.26 6.64 8.86
C PRO A 98 16.64 5.76 7.64
N PRO A 99 16.46 4.42 7.66
CA PRO A 99 16.71 3.59 6.49
C PRO A 99 15.78 3.87 5.30
N ASP A 100 14.54 4.31 5.55
CA ASP A 100 13.59 4.64 4.48
C ASP A 100 14.00 5.96 3.81
N GLU A 101 14.40 6.96 4.61
CA GLU A 101 14.90 8.24 4.09
C GLU A 101 16.15 8.02 3.25
N PHE A 102 17.07 7.17 3.74
CA PHE A 102 18.26 6.78 2.99
C PHE A 102 17.90 6.11 1.66
N ALA A 103 16.94 5.18 1.65
CA ALA A 103 16.50 4.53 0.42
C ALA A 103 15.91 5.54 -0.59
N ILE A 104 15.07 6.47 -0.12
CA ILE A 104 14.48 7.52 -0.97
C ILE A 104 15.59 8.41 -1.56
N GLN A 105 16.54 8.85 -0.72
CA GLN A 105 17.65 9.69 -1.18
C GLN A 105 18.52 8.98 -2.22
N ASN A 106 18.80 7.69 -2.02
CA ASN A 106 19.59 6.89 -2.95
C ASN A 106 18.88 6.69 -4.29
N ASP A 107 17.56 6.47 -4.28
CA ASP A 107 16.76 6.41 -5.51
C ASP A 107 16.76 7.74 -6.27
N LEU A 108 16.66 8.88 -5.57
CA LEU A 108 16.75 10.21 -6.19
C LEU A 108 18.13 10.47 -6.78
N LEU A 109 19.19 10.16 -6.03
CA LEU A 109 20.59 10.27 -6.48
C LEU A 109 20.88 9.40 -7.69
N ARG A 110 20.36 8.17 -7.72
CA ARG A 110 20.51 7.26 -8.85
C ARG A 110 19.88 7.82 -10.12
N VAL A 111 18.71 8.46 -10.00
CA VAL A 111 18.00 9.05 -11.14
C VAL A 111 18.75 10.26 -11.69
N THR A 112 19.29 11.12 -10.83
CA THR A 112 20.05 12.31 -11.26
C THR A 112 21.42 11.94 -11.85
N THR A 113 22.18 11.05 -11.20
CA THR A 113 23.52 10.65 -11.67
C THR A 113 23.52 9.82 -12.96
N LYS A 114 22.44 9.09 -13.24
CA LYS A 114 22.29 8.32 -14.48
C LYS A 114 22.19 9.23 -15.72
N ASN A 115 21.64 10.44 -15.56
CA ASN A 115 21.54 11.39 -16.66
C ASN A 115 22.86 12.14 -16.91
N ASP A 116 23.66 12.40 -15.86
CA ASP A 116 25.02 12.96 -16.02
C ASP A 116 25.94 12.06 -16.85
N LYS A 117 25.83 10.73 -16.68
CA LYS A 117 26.57 9.78 -17.53
C LYS A 117 26.07 9.78 -18.98
N LYS A 118 24.81 10.13 -19.21
CA LYS A 118 24.18 10.17 -20.53
C LYS A 118 24.45 11.48 -21.28
N LYS A 119 24.60 12.60 -20.56
CA LYS A 119 25.03 13.91 -21.11
C LYS A 119 26.53 13.97 -21.43
N LYS A 120 27.36 13.11 -20.80
CA LYS A 120 28.83 13.06 -21.01
C LYS A 120 29.28 12.01 -22.04
N SER A 121 28.37 11.20 -22.59
CA SER A 121 28.64 10.25 -23.67
C SER A 121 28.16 10.81 -25.01
#